data_AF-A0A2V8NYW7-F1
#
_entry.id   AF-A0A2V8NYW7-F1
#
_cell.length_a   1.000
_cell.length_b   1.000
_cell.length_c   1.000
_cell.angle_alpha   90.00
_cell.angle_beta   90.00
_cell.angle_gamma   90.00
#
_symmetry.space_group_name_H-M   'P 1'
#
loop_
_entity.id
_entity.type
_entity.pdbx_description
1 polymer ?
#
loop_
_entity_poly.entity_id
_entity_poly.type
_entity_poly.pdbx_seq_one_letter_code
_entity_poly.pdbx_strand_id
1 'polypeptide(L)'
;MARNRRTKYRVRIRKFLNRDPQYPAFIIGIVEDTSGIPDDDKDQAWNWGDIELELGDCFRRVSFDFQMGTRRERMNSLHKINQMEEAVNAMRDAIEREVHSRNARPRTRRKSKR
;
A
#
# COMPACT_ATOMS: atom_id res chain seq x y z
N MET A 1 -22.26 -5.86 30.73
CA MET A 1 -21.00 -6.36 30.17
C MET A 1 -20.76 -5.70 28.82
N ALA A 2 -19.75 -4.86 28.69
CA ALA A 2 -19.43 -4.19 27.43
C ALA A 2 -18.82 -5.22 26.47
N ARG A 3 -19.54 -5.56 25.39
CA ARG A 3 -19.06 -6.43 24.33
C ARG A 3 -17.93 -5.67 23.63
N ASN A 4 -16.69 -5.99 23.98
CA ASN A 4 -15.49 -5.38 23.43
C ASN A 4 -15.51 -5.62 21.90
N ARG A 5 -15.93 -4.61 21.11
CA ARG A 5 -16.00 -4.72 19.65
C ARG A 5 -14.56 -4.72 19.14
N ARG A 6 -13.94 -5.90 19.05
CA ARG A 6 -12.70 -6.06 18.29
C ARG A 6 -12.96 -5.57 16.87
N THR A 7 -12.14 -4.64 16.40
CA THR A 7 -12.16 -4.20 15.01
C THR A 7 -11.74 -5.36 14.13
N LYS A 8 -12.57 -5.73 13.15
CA LYS A 8 -12.29 -6.84 12.21
C LYS A 8 -10.91 -6.70 11.53
N TYR A 9 -10.44 -5.48 11.34
CA TYR A 9 -9.19 -5.18 10.63
C TYR A 9 -8.18 -4.51 11.56
N ARG A 10 -6.93 -5.00 11.54
CA ARG A 10 -5.76 -4.29 12.10
C ARG A 10 -5.41 -3.09 11.24
N VAL A 11 -5.55 -3.23 9.93
CA VAL A 11 -5.34 -2.16 8.96
C VAL A 11 -6.48 -2.20 7.94
N ARG A 12 -7.09 -1.05 7.69
CA ARG A 12 -8.00 -0.84 6.56
C ARG A 12 -7.86 0.60 6.09
N ILE A 13 -6.94 0.81 5.16
CA ILE A 13 -6.65 2.13 4.60
C ILE A 13 -7.10 2.19 3.15
N ARG A 14 -7.61 3.35 2.76
CA ARG A 14 -7.80 3.75 1.38
C ARG A 14 -7.38 5.20 1.25
N LYS A 15 -6.47 5.49 0.33
CA LYS A 15 -6.01 6.85 0.04
C LYS A 15 -6.03 7.08 -1.45
N PHE A 16 -6.51 8.25 -1.86
CA PHE A 16 -6.31 8.75 -3.22
C PHE A 16 -4.97 9.46 -3.28
N LEU A 17 -4.19 9.16 -4.31
CA LEU A 17 -2.80 9.59 -4.43
C LEU A 17 -2.67 10.92 -5.17
N ASN A 18 -3.59 11.21 -6.09
CA ASN A 18 -3.62 12.47 -6.82
C ASN A 18 -4.39 13.54 -6.04
N ARG A 19 -3.91 14.79 -6.16
CA ARG A 19 -4.62 15.96 -5.62
C ARG A 19 -5.90 16.28 -6.38
N ASP A 20 -5.89 16.04 -7.69
CA ASP A 20 -7.05 16.17 -8.55
C ASP A 20 -7.80 14.82 -8.63
N PRO A 21 -9.04 14.74 -8.13
CA PRO A 21 -9.81 13.50 -8.11
C PRO A 21 -10.26 13.02 -9.50
N GLN A 22 -10.15 13.86 -10.55
CA GLN A 22 -10.46 13.44 -11.92
C GLN A 22 -9.47 12.42 -12.48
N TYR A 23 -8.28 12.30 -11.89
CA TYR A 23 -7.27 11.31 -12.22
C TYR A 23 -7.19 10.28 -11.08
N PRO A 24 -8.01 9.22 -11.09
CA PRO A 24 -8.10 8.30 -9.96
C PRO A 24 -6.85 7.44 -9.85
N ALA A 25 -5.97 7.82 -8.92
CA ALA A 25 -4.90 6.97 -8.43
C ALA A 25 -5.14 6.68 -6.94
N PHE A 26 -4.94 5.44 -6.51
CA PHE A 26 -5.24 5.03 -5.13
C PHE A 26 -4.29 3.95 -4.62
N ILE A 27 -4.25 3.86 -3.29
CA ILE A 27 -3.68 2.74 -2.54
C ILE A 27 -4.72 2.24 -1.55
N ILE A 28 -4.88 0.92 -1.47
CA ILE A 28 -5.70 0.23 -0.48
C ILE A 28 -4.80 -0.76 0.24
N GLY A 29 -4.87 -0.77 1.56
CA GLY A 29 -4.16 -1.74 2.39
C GLY A 29 -5.12 -2.34 3.40
N ILE A 30 -5.20 -3.66 3.43
CA ILE A 30 -6.08 -4.41 4.31
C ILE A 30 -5.24 -5.46 5.06
N VAL A 31 -5.45 -5.55 6.36
CA VAL A 31 -4.94 -6.63 7.22
C VAL A 31 -6.06 -6.99 8.19
N GLU A 32 -6.70 -8.13 7.96
CA GLU A 32 -7.68 -8.71 8.89
C GLU A 32 -7.02 -9.12 10.21
N ASP A 33 -7.72 -8.89 11.33
CA ASP A 33 -7.27 -9.37 12.64
C ASP A 33 -7.73 -10.80 12.89
N THR A 34 -6.87 -11.76 12.57
CA THR A 34 -7.13 -13.19 12.82
C THR A 34 -6.70 -13.65 14.21
N SER A 35 -6.19 -12.76 15.08
CA SER A 35 -5.65 -13.15 16.40
C SER A 35 -6.66 -13.75 17.39
N GLY A 36 -7.96 -13.60 17.09
CA GLY A 36 -9.03 -14.20 17.88
C GLY A 36 -9.49 -15.57 17.37
N ILE A 37 -8.94 -16.06 16.26
CA ILE A 37 -9.32 -17.32 15.63
C ILE A 37 -8.37 -18.41 16.14
N PRO A 38 -8.87 -19.47 16.78
CA PRO A 38 -8.04 -20.59 17.22
C PRO A 38 -7.40 -21.36 16.05
N ASP A 39 -6.24 -21.98 16.29
CA ASP A 39 -5.55 -22.80 15.27
C ASP A 39 -6.34 -24.06 14.89
N ASP A 40 -7.16 -24.58 15.82
CA ASP A 40 -8.04 -25.74 15.66
C ASP A 40 -9.42 -25.38 15.10
N ASP A 41 -9.61 -24.13 14.67
CA ASP A 41 -10.80 -23.70 13.95
C ASP A 41 -11.09 -24.62 12.75
N LYS A 42 -12.33 -25.11 12.66
CA LYS A 42 -12.75 -26.10 11.65
C LYS A 42 -12.60 -25.56 10.23
N ASP A 43 -12.84 -24.27 10.07
CA ASP A 43 -12.76 -23.59 8.78
C ASP A 43 -11.34 -23.06 8.51
N GLN A 44 -10.42 -23.22 9.48
CA GLN A 44 -9.05 -22.75 9.40
C GLN A 44 -9.00 -21.27 9.01
N ALA A 45 -9.97 -20.48 9.46
CA ALA A 45 -10.23 -19.13 8.96
C ALA A 45 -9.05 -18.17 9.18
N TRP A 46 -8.17 -18.46 10.14
CA TRP A 46 -6.94 -17.72 10.38
C TRP A 46 -5.94 -17.80 9.20
N ASN A 47 -5.97 -18.88 8.41
CA ASN A 47 -5.13 -19.04 7.21
C ASN A 47 -5.58 -18.16 6.05
N TRP A 48 -6.86 -17.78 6.04
CA TRP A 48 -7.54 -17.11 4.93
C TRP A 48 -7.90 -15.66 5.26
N GLY A 49 -7.29 -15.07 6.29
CA GLY A 49 -7.50 -13.67 6.65
C GLY A 49 -7.19 -12.75 5.46
N ASP A 50 -8.04 -11.75 5.27
CA ASP A 50 -7.91 -10.78 4.18
C ASP A 50 -6.67 -9.88 4.38
N ILE A 51 -5.60 -10.15 3.63
CA ILE A 51 -4.34 -9.40 3.69
C ILE A 51 -3.90 -9.06 2.27
N GLU A 52 -4.17 -7.82 1.86
CA GLU A 52 -3.99 -7.33 0.51
C GLU A 52 -3.38 -5.92 0.51
N LEU A 53 -2.49 -5.67 -0.45
CA LEU A 53 -2.09 -4.33 -0.87
C LEU A 53 -2.49 -4.13 -2.33
N GLU A 54 -3.33 -3.15 -2.59
CA GLU A 54 -3.76 -2.80 -3.94
C GLU A 54 -3.31 -1.37 -4.30
N LEU A 55 -2.82 -1.22 -5.53
CA LEU A 55 -2.44 0.05 -6.14
C LEU A 55 -3.16 0.23 -7.48
N GLY A 56 -3.61 1.44 -7.78
CA GLY A 56 -4.19 1.77 -9.08
C GLY A 56 -3.80 3.16 -9.60
N ASP A 57 -3.66 3.31 -10.92
CA ASP A 57 -3.18 4.53 -11.60
C ASP A 57 -4.02 4.95 -12.84
N CYS A 58 -5.30 5.29 -12.67
CA CYS A 58 -6.26 5.64 -13.73
C CYS A 58 -6.54 4.53 -14.78
N PHE A 59 -5.55 3.71 -15.13
CA PHE A 59 -5.60 2.74 -16.22
C PHE A 59 -5.21 1.34 -15.78
N ARG A 60 -4.34 1.19 -14.77
CA ARG A 60 -3.90 -0.11 -14.27
C ARG A 60 -4.25 -0.29 -12.81
N ARG A 61 -4.41 -1.54 -12.42
CA ARG A 61 -4.57 -2.00 -11.04
C ARG A 61 -3.63 -3.17 -10.82
N VAL A 62 -2.96 -3.17 -9.69
CA VAL A 62 -2.09 -4.27 -9.26
C VAL A 62 -2.43 -4.57 -7.80
N SER A 63 -2.79 -5.82 -7.54
CA SER A 63 -3.05 -6.35 -6.20
C SER A 63 -1.96 -7.33 -5.80
N PHE A 64 -1.58 -7.28 -4.54
CA PHE A 64 -0.64 -8.18 -3.92
C PHE A 64 -1.28 -8.84 -2.71
N ASP A 65 -1.47 -10.15 -2.79
CA ASP A 65 -1.88 -10.96 -1.65
C ASP A 65 -0.68 -11.35 -0.78
N PHE A 66 -0.94 -11.55 0.51
CA PHE A 66 0.03 -11.98 1.50
C PHE A 66 -0.46 -13.23 2.22
N GLN A 67 0.26 -14.33 2.01
CA GLN A 67 -0.06 -15.64 2.57
C GLN A 67 0.45 -15.73 4.01
N MET A 68 -0.37 -16.30 4.91
CA MET A 68 -0.05 -16.41 6.33
C MET A 68 -0.04 -17.84 6.88
N GLY A 69 -0.33 -18.85 6.04
CA GLY A 69 -0.63 -20.18 6.56
C GLY A 69 0.55 -20.93 7.17
N THR A 70 1.71 -20.89 6.51
CA THR A 70 2.93 -21.52 7.01
C THR A 70 3.94 -20.50 7.53
N ARG A 71 4.89 -20.95 8.36
CA ARG A 71 6.02 -20.11 8.80
C ARG A 71 6.79 -19.52 7.62
N ARG A 72 6.99 -20.31 6.56
CA ARG A 72 7.68 -19.89 5.34
C ARG A 72 6.91 -18.79 4.62
N GLU A 73 5.60 -18.94 4.46
CA GLU A 73 4.75 -17.92 3.84
C GLU A 73 4.71 -16.63 4.65
N ARG A 74 4.59 -16.71 5.98
CA ARG A 74 4.67 -15.53 6.86
C ARG A 74 5.99 -14.76 6.69
N MET A 75 7.12 -15.47 6.67
CA MET A 75 8.43 -14.86 6.42
C MET A 75 8.51 -14.24 5.02
N ASN A 76 7.98 -14.92 4.00
CA ASN A 76 7.98 -14.42 2.63
C ASN A 76 7.07 -13.18 2.47
N SER A 77 5.90 -13.16 3.10
CA SER A 77 4.97 -12.04 3.12
C SER A 77 5.61 -10.80 3.76
N LEU A 78 6.30 -10.98 4.90
CA LEU A 78 7.08 -9.92 5.54
C LEU A 78 8.24 -9.44 4.66
N HIS A 79 8.98 -10.35 4.04
CA HIS A 79 10.06 -9.97 3.13
C HIS A 79 9.52 -9.16 1.94
N LYS A 80 8.41 -9.62 1.32
CA LYS A 80 7.76 -8.97 0.18
C LYS A 80 7.35 -7.54 0.50
N ILE A 81 6.67 -7.28 1.62
CA ILE A 81 6.24 -5.91 1.96
C ILE A 81 7.43 -5.00 2.32
N ASN A 82 8.47 -5.53 2.97
CA ASN A 82 9.67 -4.75 3.28
C ASN A 82 10.42 -4.33 1.99
N GLN A 83 10.53 -5.23 1.01
CA GLN A 83 11.14 -4.89 -0.28
C GLN A 83 10.33 -3.83 -1.05
N MET A 84 9.00 -3.86 -0.96
CA MET A 84 8.15 -2.82 -1.53
C MET A 84 8.37 -1.46 -0.83
N GLU A 85 8.42 -1.46 0.50
CA GLU A 85 8.71 -0.25 1.28
C GLU A 85 10.06 0.37 0.91
N GLU A 86 11.12 -0.45 0.88
CA GLU A 86 12.48 -0.03 0.49
C GLU A 86 12.49 0.62 -0.90
N ALA A 87 11.85 -0.03 -1.89
CA ALA A 87 11.77 0.48 -3.25
C ALA A 87 10.99 1.81 -3.35
N VAL A 88 9.85 1.92 -2.65
CA VAL A 88 9.04 3.14 -2.63
C VAL A 88 9.78 4.29 -1.96
N ASN A 89 10.47 4.04 -0.85
CA ASN A 89 11.25 5.06 -0.14
C ASN A 89 12.44 5.54 -0.99
N ALA A 90 13.17 4.63 -1.63
CA ALA A 90 14.26 5.01 -2.54
C ALA A 90 13.74 5.85 -3.73
N MET A 91 12.58 5.48 -4.29
CA MET A 91 11.94 6.25 -5.36
C MET A 91 11.51 7.64 -4.89
N ARG A 92 10.93 7.76 -3.69
CA ARG A 92 10.57 9.04 -3.07
C ARG A 92 11.79 9.96 -2.97
N ASP A 93 12.88 9.46 -2.40
CA ASP A 93 14.11 10.25 -2.21
C ASP A 93 14.68 10.74 -3.55
N ALA A 94 14.62 9.90 -4.60
CA ALA A 94 15.03 10.28 -5.94
C ALA A 94 14.12 11.36 -6.56
N ILE A 95 12.80 11.26 -6.37
CA ILE A 95 11.84 12.28 -6.83
C ILE A 95 12.11 13.62 -6.14
N GLU A 96 12.36 13.63 -4.83
CA GLU A 96 12.67 14.87 -4.10
C GLU A 96 13.91 15.57 -4.67
N ARG A 97 14.95 14.81 -5.02
CA ARG A 97 16.15 15.34 -5.68
C ARG A 97 15.85 15.90 -7.07
N GLU A 98 15.05 15.20 -7.88
CA GLU A 98 14.69 15.69 -9.22
C GLU A 98 13.82 16.95 -9.14
N VAL A 99 12.89 17.04 -8.18
CA VAL A 99 12.10 18.25 -7.93
C VAL A 99 13.02 19.43 -7.58
N HIS A 100 13.99 19.23 -6.68
CA HIS A 100 14.95 20.29 -6.35
C HIS A 100 15.77 20.72 -7.58
N SER A 101 16.30 19.76 -8.32
CA SER A 101 17.04 20.00 -9.58
C SER A 101 16.22 20.80 -10.58
N ARG A 102 14.94 20.45 -10.78
CA ARG A 102 14.03 21.15 -11.70
C ARG A 102 13.74 22.58 -11.25
N ASN A 103 13.52 22.79 -9.96
CA ASN A 103 13.22 24.11 -9.40
C ASN A 103 14.42 25.06 -9.46
N ALA A 104 15.65 24.54 -9.39
CA ALA A 104 16.87 25.33 -9.50
C ALA A 104 17.22 25.77 -10.94
N ARG A 105 16.54 25.23 -11.97
CA ARG A 105 16.85 25.56 -13.36
C ARG A 105 16.46 27.01 -13.69
N PRO A 106 17.32 27.76 -14.41
CA PRO A 106 16.94 29.07 -14.91
C PRO A 106 15.68 28.97 -15.76
N ARG A 107 14.67 29.80 -15.46
CA ARG A 107 13.46 29.88 -16.28
C ARG A 107 13.88 30.39 -17.65
N THR A 108 13.83 29.54 -18.67
CA THR A 108 14.04 29.98 -20.05
C THR A 108 13.01 31.05 -20.36
N ARG A 109 13.45 32.28 -20.67
CA ARG A 109 12.58 33.34 -21.20
C ARG A 109 11.92 32.78 -22.45
N ARG A 110 10.66 32.39 -22.34
CA ARG A 110 9.84 31.96 -23.48
C ARG A 110 9.83 33.13 -24.46
N LYS A 111 10.48 32.97 -25.62
CA LYS A 111 10.46 34.00 -26.68
C LYS A 111 8.98 34.27 -26.98
N SER A 112 8.50 35.49 -26.72
CA SER A 112 7.16 35.88 -27.14
C SER A 112 7.13 35.78 -28.66
N LYS A 113 6.34 34.87 -29.21
CA LYS A 113 5.95 34.97 -30.61
C LYS A 113 5.17 36.29 -30.71
N ARG A 114 5.79 37.29 -31.34
CA ARG A 114 5.10 38.46 -31.88
C ARG A 114 4.21 38.00 -33.02
#